data_AF-A0A484BYR2-F1
#
_entry.id   AF-A0A484BYR2-F1
#
_cell.length_a   1.000
_cell.length_b   1.000
_cell.length_c   1.000
_cell.angle_alpha   90.00
_cell.angle_beta   90.00
_cell.angle_gamma   90.00
#
_symmetry.space_group_name_H-M   'P 1'
#
loop_
_entity.id
_entity.type
_entity.pdbx_description
1 polymer ?
#
loop_
_entity_poly.entity_id
_entity_poly.type
_entity_poly.pdbx_seq_one_letter_code
_entity_poly.pdbx_strand_id
1 'polypeptide(L)'
;MSKNKGKGKATSKAGEATTPPVSNTPVTLDKSGNIAIKILAKPGAKQNGITDIGLEGVGVQIAAPPTEGEANAELVKFLSKALGLRKSDVSLDKGSRSRNKIILISKGVTTVEAIEQSLRKESKYLLFFMLYLSMRSSNLITLSI
;
A
#
# COMPACT_ATOMS: atom_id res chain seq x y z
N MET A 1 31.82 8.48 -25.02
CA MET A 1 31.77 9.40 -23.87
C MET A 1 30.41 10.10 -23.86
N SER A 2 29.79 10.24 -22.69
CA SER A 2 28.82 11.27 -22.22
C SER A 2 27.98 12.08 -23.24
N LYS A 3 26.70 12.44 -23.04
CA LYS A 3 25.76 12.42 -21.89
C LYS A 3 24.42 13.04 -22.38
N ASN A 4 23.39 12.84 -21.55
CA ASN A 4 22.19 13.69 -21.32
C ASN A 4 21.02 13.59 -22.32
N LYS A 5 19.78 13.24 -21.92
CA LYS A 5 18.79 13.74 -20.90
C LYS A 5 17.77 14.70 -21.53
N GLY A 6 16.49 14.39 -21.32
CA GLY A 6 15.35 15.33 -21.50
C GLY A 6 14.11 14.63 -22.04
N LYS A 7 13.28 13.97 -21.19
CA LYS A 7 12.06 14.51 -20.54
C LYS A 7 10.91 14.92 -21.48
N GLY A 8 9.79 14.20 -21.32
CA GLY A 8 8.39 14.69 -21.48
C GLY A 8 7.86 14.60 -22.91
N LYS A 9 6.56 14.38 -23.14
CA LYS A 9 5.39 14.64 -22.30
C LYS A 9 4.15 14.06 -22.99
N ALA A 10 3.22 13.53 -22.18
CA ALA A 10 1.76 13.36 -22.43
C ALA A 10 1.36 12.52 -23.66
N THR A 11 0.21 11.88 -23.77
CA THR A 11 -1.16 12.07 -23.24
C THR A 11 -1.89 10.74 -23.50
N SER A 12 -2.87 10.28 -22.71
CA SER A 12 -4.31 10.28 -23.07
C SER A 12 -4.98 9.28 -22.10
N LYS A 13 -6.01 9.59 -21.31
CA LYS A 13 -7.45 9.80 -21.60
C LYS A 13 -8.27 8.48 -21.69
N ALA A 14 -9.38 8.48 -20.93
CA ALA A 14 -10.62 7.68 -21.05
C ALA A 14 -10.61 6.20 -20.62
N GLY A 15 -11.69 5.81 -19.92
CA GLY A 15 -12.02 4.40 -19.69
C GLY A 15 -12.94 4.14 -18.49
N GLU A 16 -14.14 4.70 -18.53
CA GLU A 16 -15.28 4.47 -17.63
C GLU A 16 -15.83 3.04 -17.74
N ALA A 17 -16.21 2.41 -16.61
CA ALA A 17 -17.10 1.25 -16.57
C ALA A 17 -17.80 1.13 -15.19
N THR A 18 -18.91 1.86 -15.07
CA THR A 18 -20.27 1.49 -14.57
C THR A 18 -20.49 0.57 -13.34
N THR A 19 -21.20 1.15 -12.35
CA THR A 19 -21.79 0.73 -11.04
C THR A 19 -23.13 -0.06 -11.16
N PRO A 20 -23.90 -0.51 -10.10
CA PRO A 20 -23.71 -0.70 -8.62
C PRO A 20 -24.34 -2.04 -8.08
N PRO A 21 -24.54 -2.36 -6.76
CA PRO A 21 -24.23 -1.67 -5.49
C PRO A 21 -23.46 -2.51 -4.41
N VAL A 22 -23.05 -1.81 -3.34
CA VAL A 22 -22.55 -2.23 -2.00
C VAL A 22 -21.03 -2.27 -1.74
N SER A 23 -20.62 -1.39 -0.81
CA SER A 23 -19.29 -1.15 -0.19
C SER A 23 -18.15 -0.66 -1.10
N ASN A 24 -17.94 0.67 -1.11
CA ASN A 24 -16.79 1.35 -1.71
C ASN A 24 -15.51 1.12 -0.88
N THR A 25 -14.90 -0.06 -1.00
CA THR A 25 -13.62 -0.38 -0.34
C THR A 25 -12.50 -0.64 -1.34
N PRO A 26 -11.24 -0.32 -0.99
CA PRO A 26 -10.09 -0.47 -1.90
C PRO A 26 -9.69 -1.93 -2.16
N VAL A 27 -10.45 -2.87 -1.58
CA VAL A 27 -10.27 -4.32 -1.67
C VAL A 27 -11.48 -4.89 -2.40
N THR A 28 -11.25 -5.62 -3.49
CA THR A 28 -12.30 -6.17 -4.35
C THR A 28 -12.02 -7.63 -4.66
N LEU A 29 -13.05 -8.45 -4.86
CA LEU A 29 -12.90 -9.82 -5.33
C LEU A 29 -12.88 -9.86 -6.87
N ASP A 30 -11.92 -10.56 -7.43
CA ASP A 30 -11.86 -10.86 -8.86
C ASP A 30 -12.76 -12.07 -9.20
N LYS A 31 -13.13 -12.21 -10.49
CA LYS A 31 -13.94 -13.31 -11.03
C LYS A 31 -13.32 -14.69 -10.77
N SER A 32 -12.00 -14.74 -10.59
CA SER A 32 -11.23 -15.95 -10.29
C SER A 32 -11.29 -16.36 -8.81
N GLY A 33 -11.92 -15.55 -7.94
CA GLY A 33 -11.97 -15.72 -6.49
C GLY A 33 -10.74 -15.17 -5.75
N ASN A 34 -9.83 -14.51 -6.44
CA ASN A 34 -8.68 -13.84 -5.85
C ASN A 34 -9.08 -12.47 -5.29
N ILE A 35 -8.37 -11.98 -4.27
CA ILE A 35 -8.64 -10.67 -3.68
C ILE A 35 -7.67 -9.66 -4.27
N ALA A 36 -8.20 -8.63 -4.93
CA ALA A 36 -7.45 -7.53 -5.52
C ALA A 36 -7.44 -6.32 -4.58
N ILE A 37 -6.26 -5.79 -4.31
CA ILE A 37 -6.05 -4.58 -3.49
C ILE A 37 -5.46 -3.49 -4.36
N LYS A 38 -6.12 -2.33 -4.41
CA LYS A 38 -5.59 -1.12 -5.04
C LYS A 38 -4.61 -0.43 -4.09
N ILE A 39 -3.37 -0.28 -4.54
CA ILE A 39 -2.27 0.29 -3.77
C ILE A 39 -1.75 1.55 -4.48
N LEU A 40 -1.62 2.64 -3.72
CA LEU A 40 -0.91 3.85 -4.14
C LEU A 40 0.47 3.86 -3.48
N ALA A 41 1.46 3.36 -4.21
CA ALA A 41 2.84 3.28 -3.74
C ALA A 41 3.55 4.64 -3.82
N LYS A 42 4.16 5.03 -2.70
CA LYS A 42 5.03 6.20 -2.54
C LYS A 42 6.46 5.69 -2.26
N PRO A 43 7.28 5.44 -3.30
CA PRO A 43 8.66 4.96 -3.14
C PRO A 43 9.59 6.07 -2.59
N GLY A 44 10.73 5.67 -2.03
CA GLY A 44 11.72 6.58 -1.44
C GLY A 44 11.31 7.18 -0.08
N ALA A 45 10.45 6.49 0.67
CA ALA A 45 10.10 6.88 2.03
C ALA A 45 11.22 6.55 3.02
N LYS A 46 11.18 7.12 4.24
CA LYS A 46 12.13 6.74 5.30
C LYS A 46 11.88 5.34 5.86
N GLN A 47 10.63 4.88 5.80
CA GLN A 47 10.18 3.59 6.32
C GLN A 47 9.01 3.05 5.50
N ASN A 48 8.80 1.73 5.55
CA ASN A 48 7.61 1.10 4.96
C ASN A 48 6.40 1.32 5.88
N GLY A 49 5.23 1.63 5.33
CA GLY A 49 4.04 1.81 6.15
C GLY A 49 2.78 2.13 5.36
N ILE A 50 1.62 1.81 5.93
CA ILE A 50 0.32 2.22 5.39
C ILE A 50 0.01 3.60 5.95
N THR A 51 -0.09 4.60 5.06
CA THR A 51 -0.34 5.99 5.45
C THR A 51 -1.81 6.34 5.46
N ASP A 52 -2.58 5.76 4.54
CA ASP A 52 -3.97 6.11 4.34
C ASP A 52 -4.75 4.97 3.70
N ILE A 53 -6.05 4.90 3.99
CA ILE A 53 -6.98 3.94 3.40
C ILE A 53 -8.16 4.75 2.90
N GLY A 54 -8.14 5.07 1.60
CA GLY A 54 -9.14 5.92 0.96
C GLY A 54 -9.93 5.21 -0.14
N LEU A 55 -10.79 5.99 -0.80
CA LEU A 55 -11.64 5.53 -1.91
C LEU A 55 -10.82 5.14 -3.15
N GLU A 56 -9.75 5.89 -3.43
CA GLU A 56 -8.86 5.67 -4.56
C GLU A 56 -7.96 4.42 -4.39
N GLY A 57 -7.74 4.00 -3.14
CA GLY A 57 -6.87 2.88 -2.79
C GLY A 57 -6.17 3.08 -1.45
N VAL A 58 -5.31 2.12 -1.12
CA VAL A 58 -4.50 2.13 0.11
C VAL A 58 -3.16 2.82 -0.20
N GLY A 59 -2.89 3.92 0.50
CA GLY A 59 -1.63 4.64 0.42
C GLY A 59 -0.53 3.88 1.17
N VAL A 60 0.53 3.48 0.46
CA VAL A 60 1.64 2.72 1.04
C VAL A 60 2.96 3.44 0.75
N GLN A 61 3.70 3.74 1.81
CA GLN A 61 5.08 4.19 1.74
C GLN A 61 6.02 3.00 1.64
N ILE A 62 6.98 3.09 0.72
CA ILE A 62 8.00 2.08 0.50
C ILE A 62 9.36 2.74 0.60
N ALA A 63 10.21 2.21 1.47
CA ALA A 63 11.56 2.71 1.70
C ALA A 63 12.51 2.41 0.54
N ALA A 64 12.24 1.35 -0.21
CA ALA A 64 13.00 1.03 -1.41
C ALA A 64 12.95 2.19 -2.44
N PRO A 65 14.05 2.43 -3.16
CA PRO A 65 14.13 3.48 -4.17
C PRO A 65 13.17 3.18 -5.34
N PRO A 66 12.82 4.18 -6.16
CA PRO A 66 11.99 4.01 -7.36
C PRO A 66 12.76 3.34 -8.52
N THR A 67 13.70 2.44 -8.22
CA THR A 67 14.41 1.62 -9.21
C THR A 67 13.47 0.52 -9.70
N GLU A 68 13.57 0.14 -10.98
CA GLU A 68 12.74 -0.92 -11.55
C GLU A 68 12.94 -2.24 -10.79
N GLY A 69 11.85 -2.73 -10.18
CA GLY A 69 11.81 -4.02 -9.49
C GLY A 69 11.96 -3.94 -7.96
N GLU A 70 12.82 -3.06 -7.43
CA GLU A 70 13.09 -3.00 -5.98
C GLU A 70 11.87 -2.58 -5.17
N ALA A 71 11.18 -1.52 -5.58
CA ALA A 71 9.95 -1.08 -4.92
C ALA A 71 8.82 -2.13 -5.00
N ASN A 72 8.79 -2.95 -6.06
CA ASN A 72 7.79 -4.00 -6.23
C ASN A 72 8.05 -5.16 -5.27
N ALA A 73 9.30 -5.62 -5.20
CA ALA A 73 9.71 -6.69 -4.31
C ALA A 73 9.50 -6.31 -2.83
N GLU A 74 9.87 -5.07 -2.47
CA GLU A 74 9.70 -4.59 -1.10
C GLU A 74 8.22 -4.38 -0.75
N LEU A 75 7.39 -3.93 -1.71
CA LEU A 75 5.93 -3.82 -1.51
C LEU A 75 5.30 -5.19 -1.22
N VAL A 76 5.60 -6.21 -2.04
CA VAL A 76 5.06 -7.56 -1.84
C VAL A 76 5.49 -8.11 -0.48
N LYS A 77 6.76 -7.91 -0.12
CA LYS A 77 7.32 -8.33 1.18
C LYS A 77 6.70 -7.57 2.36
N PHE A 78 6.42 -6.29 2.20
CA PHE A 78 5.75 -5.48 3.22
C PHE A 78 4.31 -5.96 3.42
N LEU A 79 3.54 -6.11 2.33
CA LEU A 79 2.15 -6.58 2.40
C LEU A 79 2.04 -8.01 2.94
N SER A 80 2.95 -8.92 2.57
CA SER A 80 2.97 -10.27 3.13
C SER A 80 3.15 -10.24 4.65
N LYS A 81 4.00 -9.34 5.17
CA LYS A 81 4.19 -9.19 6.62
C LYS A 81 2.99 -8.54 7.30
N ALA A 82 2.47 -7.45 6.73
CA ALA A 82 1.33 -6.70 7.27
C ALA A 82 0.05 -7.57 7.35
N LEU A 83 -0.14 -8.47 6.38
CA LEU A 83 -1.28 -9.37 6.31
C LEU A 83 -1.02 -10.75 6.95
N GLY A 84 0.22 -11.03 7.37
CA GLY A 84 0.60 -12.35 7.90
C GLY A 84 0.54 -13.49 6.87
N LEU A 85 0.65 -13.18 5.57
CA LEU A 85 0.53 -14.14 4.47
C LEU A 85 1.89 -14.60 3.95
N ARG A 86 1.92 -15.73 3.23
CA ARG A 86 3.12 -16.17 2.53
C ARG A 86 3.38 -15.27 1.33
N LYS A 87 4.65 -15.08 0.98
CA LYS A 87 5.04 -14.29 -0.20
C LYS A 87 4.49 -14.88 -1.51
N SER A 88 4.30 -16.20 -1.58
CA SER A 88 3.69 -16.89 -2.73
C SER A 88 2.25 -16.47 -2.96
N ASP A 89 1.55 -16.07 -1.90
CA ASP A 89 0.13 -15.82 -1.93
C ASP A 89 -0.17 -14.36 -2.32
N VAL A 90 0.85 -13.50 -2.35
CA VAL A 90 0.78 -12.08 -2.66
C VAL A 90 1.53 -11.82 -3.96
N SER A 91 0.83 -11.37 -4.99
CA SER A 91 1.39 -11.14 -6.32
C SER A 91 1.05 -9.76 -6.85
N LEU A 92 1.91 -9.21 -7.70
CA LEU A 92 1.65 -7.95 -8.40
C LEU A 92 1.01 -8.24 -9.76
N ASP A 93 -0.22 -7.81 -9.94
CA ASP A 93 -0.96 -7.98 -11.20
C ASP A 93 -0.66 -6.84 -12.17
N LYS A 94 -0.92 -5.60 -11.75
CA LYS A 94 -0.78 -4.40 -12.59
C LYS A 94 0.00 -3.31 -11.88
N GLY A 95 0.59 -2.43 -12.69
CA GLY A 95 1.29 -1.25 -12.19
C GLY A 95 2.76 -1.49 -11.82
N SER A 96 3.42 -2.47 -12.42
CA SER A 96 4.87 -2.72 -12.22
C SER A 96 5.74 -1.48 -12.39
N ARG A 97 5.39 -0.60 -13.33
CA ARG A 97 6.07 0.69 -13.62
C ARG A 97 5.31 1.92 -13.13
N SER A 98 4.16 1.74 -12.47
CA SER A 98 3.30 2.82 -11.98
C SER A 98 3.34 2.91 -10.45
N ARG A 99 2.97 4.08 -9.92
CA ARG A 99 2.68 4.26 -8.49
C ARG A 99 1.37 3.60 -8.10
N ASN A 100 0.43 3.49 -9.04
CA ASN A 100 -0.84 2.80 -8.83
C ASN A 100 -0.65 1.33 -9.19
N LYS A 101 -0.76 0.47 -8.18
CA LYS A 101 -0.49 -0.96 -8.27
C LYS A 101 -1.73 -1.75 -7.87
N ILE A 102 -1.91 -2.90 -8.50
CA ILE A 102 -2.94 -3.86 -8.11
C ILE A 102 -2.23 -5.11 -7.62
N ILE A 103 -2.45 -5.42 -6.34
CA ILE A 103 -1.90 -6.61 -5.71
C ILE A 103 -3.00 -7.66 -5.63
N LEU A 104 -2.72 -8.86 -6.11
CA LEU A 104 -3.62 -10.00 -6.02
C LEU A 104 -3.18 -10.91 -4.87
N ILE A 105 -4.15 -11.30 -4.07
CA ILE A 105 -4.03 -12.31 -3.04
C ILE A 105 -4.76 -13.55 -3.49
N SER A 106 -4.07 -14.68 -3.36
CA SER A 106 -4.58 -16.00 -3.78
C SER A 106 -5.87 -16.35 -3.05
N LYS A 107 -6.82 -16.92 -3.82
CA LYS A 107 -8.10 -17.38 -3.30
C LYS A 107 -7.93 -18.35 -2.13
N GLY A 108 -8.81 -18.25 -1.13
CA GLY A 108 -8.87 -19.18 0.00
C GLY A 108 -7.79 -18.99 1.07
N VAL A 109 -6.87 -18.05 0.90
CA VAL A 109 -5.83 -17.74 1.89
C VAL A 109 -6.37 -16.85 3.02
N THR A 110 -7.25 -15.90 2.69
CA THR A 110 -7.87 -14.97 3.64
C THR A 110 -9.20 -14.45 3.08
N THR A 111 -10.00 -13.77 3.90
CA THR A 111 -11.21 -13.05 3.47
C THR A 111 -10.94 -11.56 3.23
N VAL A 112 -11.86 -10.89 2.53
CA VAL A 112 -11.79 -9.45 2.24
C VAL A 112 -11.81 -8.65 3.54
N GLU A 113 -12.68 -9.02 4.47
CA GLU A 113 -12.85 -8.36 5.76
C GLU A 113 -11.59 -8.46 6.62
N ALA A 114 -10.94 -9.63 6.63
CA ALA A 114 -9.70 -9.84 7.36
C ALA A 114 -8.55 -8.97 6.80
N ILE A 115 -8.49 -8.81 5.48
CA ILE A 115 -7.53 -7.90 4.85
C ILE A 115 -7.83 -6.46 5.26
N GLU A 116 -9.07 -6.00 5.13
CA GLU A 116 -9.45 -4.64 5.52
C GLU A 116 -9.12 -4.34 6.98
N GLN A 117 -9.40 -5.29 7.88
CA GLN A 117 -9.05 -5.18 9.29
C GLN A 117 -7.53 -5.08 9.51
N SER A 118 -6.75 -5.91 8.83
CA SER A 118 -5.29 -5.91 8.93
C SER A 118 -4.69 -4.59 8.43
N LEU A 119 -5.19 -4.08 7.30
CA LEU A 119 -4.78 -2.78 6.76
C LEU A 119 -5.13 -1.63 7.72
N ARG A 120 -6.36 -1.60 8.25
CA ARG A 120 -6.80 -0.58 9.22
C ARG A 120 -6.00 -0.65 10.51
N LYS A 121 -5.67 -1.86 10.97
CA LYS A 121 -4.83 -2.09 12.14
C LYS A 121 -3.47 -1.44 11.94
N GLU A 122 -2.76 -1.79 10.87
CA GLU A 122 -1.43 -1.23 10.53
C GLU A 122 -1.45 0.30 10.39
N SER A 123 -2.46 0.87 9.73
CA SER A 123 -2.62 2.33 9.60
C SER A 123 -2.82 3.00 10.96
N LYS A 124 -3.66 2.44 11.83
CA LYS A 124 -3.94 2.99 13.16
C LYS A 124 -2.76 2.88 14.11
N TYR A 125 -1.97 1.80 14.02
CA TYR A 125 -0.73 1.65 14.79
C TYR A 125 0.28 2.73 14.43
N LEU A 126 0.38 3.11 13.15
CA LEU A 126 1.28 4.18 12.74
C LEU A 126 0.85 5.53 13.31
N LEU A 127 -0.46 5.84 13.30
CA LEU A 127 -0.98 7.07 13.89
C LEU A 127 -0.79 7.11 15.42
N PHE A 128 -1.06 6.00 16.10
CA PHE A 128 -0.86 5.89 17.55
C PHE A 128 0.61 5.95 17.92
N PHE A 129 1.50 5.30 17.15
CA PHE A 129 2.94 5.34 17.37
C PHE A 129 3.52 6.74 17.13
N MET A 130 3.07 7.44 16.08
CA MET A 130 3.44 8.84 15.83
C MET A 130 2.95 9.76 16.95
N LEU A 131 1.71 9.57 17.44
CA LEU A 131 1.18 10.31 18.58
C LEU A 131 1.99 10.01 19.85
N TYR A 132 2.33 8.75 20.11
CA TYR A 132 3.17 8.33 21.24
C TYR A 132 4.57 8.95 21.20
N LEU A 133 5.24 8.93 20.04
CA LEU A 133 6.54 9.58 19.86
C LEU A 133 6.45 11.10 20.01
N SER A 134 5.38 11.72 19.50
CA SER A 134 5.12 13.15 19.66
C SER A 134 4.92 13.51 21.14
N MET A 135 4.11 12.74 21.87
CA MET A 135 3.90 12.91 23.31
C MET A 135 5.20 12.71 24.11
N ARG A 136 6.04 11.74 23.71
CA ARG A 136 7.37 11.52 24.30
C ARG A 136 8.32 12.70 24.02
N SER A 137 8.16 13.38 22.88
CA SER A 137 9.00 14.51 22.45
C SER A 137 8.56 15.85 23.05
N SER A 138 7.35 15.97 23.58
CA SER A 138 6.80 17.18 24.20
C SER A 138 6.70 17.06 25.73
N ASN A 139 7.84 17.16 26.43
CA ASN A 139 8.09 17.50 27.87
C ASN A 139 7.20 16.92 29.03
N LEU A 140 7.86 16.61 30.17
CA LEU A 140 7.31 16.20 31.50
C LEU A 140 6.87 14.73 31.68
N ILE A 141 7.82 13.88 32.06
CA ILE A 141 7.57 12.87 33.11
C ILE A 141 8.62 13.10 34.18
N THR A 142 8.50 14.21 34.91
CA THR A 142 9.08 14.31 36.25
C THR A 142 8.17 13.51 37.16
N LEU A 143 8.35 12.20 37.18
CA LEU A 143 7.73 11.35 38.18
C LEU A 143 8.52 11.58 39.48
N SER A 144 8.10 12.58 40.27
CA SER A 144 8.37 12.55 41.70
C SER A 144 7.61 11.35 42.25
N ILE A 145 8.38 10.47 42.87
CA ILE A 145 7.92 9.46 43.83
C ILE A 145 7.33 10.20 45.04
#